data_AF-A0A7G9W7H5-F1
#
_entry.id   AF-A0A7G9W7H5-F1
#
_cell.length_a   1.000
_cell.length_b   1.000
_cell.length_c   1.000
_cell.angle_alpha   90.00
_cell.angle_beta   90.00
_cell.angle_gamma   90.00
#
_symmetry.space_group_name_H-M   'P 1'
#
loop_
_entity.id
_entity.type
_entity.pdbx_description
1 polymer ?
#
loop_
_entity_poly.entity_id
_entity_poly.type
_entity_poly.pdbx_seq_one_letter_code
_entity_poly.pdbx_strand_id
1 'polypeptide(L)' 'MRSEKILEVATQAIENQLRDSDPVDTKQTLEKLIDRGVPENEAKTMITILFMEEMFEVFKNKNEFNTERYIQKLKEL' A
#
# COMPACT_ATOMS: atom_id res chain seq x y z
N MET A 1 14.14 14.53 -6.24
CA MET A 1 14.10 15.17 -4.91
C MET A 1 12.71 15.23 -4.26
N ARG A 2 11.70 15.97 -4.78
CA ARG A 2 10.35 16.02 -4.13
C ARG A 2 9.53 14.74 -4.30
N SER A 3 9.59 14.09 -5.46
CA SER A 3 8.88 12.84 -5.76
C SER A 3 9.45 11.64 -5.01
N GLU A 4 10.78 11.52 -4.94
CA GLU A 4 11.47 10.44 -4.22
C GLU A 4 11.10 10.41 -2.74
N LYS A 5 11.00 11.59 -2.11
CA LYS A 5 10.63 11.69 -0.69
C LYS A 5 9.17 11.28 -0.42
N ILE A 6 8.28 11.45 -1.40
CA ILE A 6 6.89 10.98 -1.28
C ILE A 6 6.86 9.46 -1.32
N LEU A 7 7.62 8.85 -2.23
CA LEU A 7 7.69 7.39 -2.33
C LEU A 7 8.29 6.79 -1.06
N GLU A 8 9.35 7.37 -0.52
CA GLU A 8 9.96 6.94 0.75
C GLU A 8 8.94 6.96 1.90
N VAL A 9 8.16 8.04 2.02
CA VAL A 9 7.11 8.16 3.04
C VAL A 9 5.99 7.13 2.82
N ALA A 10 5.59 6.88 1.58
CA ALA A 10 4.58 5.88 1.25
C ALA A 10 5.05 4.47 1.60
N THR A 11 6.30 4.12 1.26
CA THR A 11 6.89 2.84 1.65
C THR A 11 6.97 2.71 3.17
N GLN A 12 7.37 3.78 3.88
CA GLN A 12 7.38 3.77 5.35
C GLN A 12 5.97 3.58 5.94
N ALA A 13 4.93 4.12 5.30
CA ALA A 13 3.55 3.88 5.69
C ALA A 13 3.19 2.38 5.54
N ILE A 14 3.59 1.73 4.46
CA ILE A 14 3.38 0.28 4.28
C ILE A 14 4.12 -0.53 5.35
N GLU A 15 5.38 -0.18 5.67
CA GLU A 15 6.11 -0.85 6.75
C GLU A 15 5.41 -0.68 8.11
N ASN A 16 4.79 0.48 8.36
CA ASN A 16 3.98 0.69 9.56
C ASN A 16 2.72 -0.19 9.56
N GLN A 17 1.98 -0.26 8.45
CA GLN A 17 0.79 -1.12 8.33
C GLN A 17 1.15 -2.60 8.55
N LEU A 18 2.29 -3.06 8.03
CA LEU A 18 2.78 -4.42 8.23
C LEU A 18 3.17 -4.70 9.68
N ARG A 19 3.89 -3.77 10.32
CA ARG A 19 4.28 -3.88 11.74
C ARG A 19 3.06 -3.89 12.65
N ASP A 20 2.13 -2.97 12.42
CA ASP A 20 0.99 -2.73 13.29
C ASP A 20 -0.21 -3.65 12.94
N SER A 21 -0.12 -4.37 11.81
CA SER A 21 -1.20 -5.19 11.24
C SER A 21 -2.51 -4.42 11.04
N ASP A 22 -2.39 -3.17 10.62
CA ASP A 22 -3.49 -2.24 10.41
C ASP A 22 -3.36 -1.50 9.06
N PRO A 23 -4.16 -1.83 8.03
CA PRO A 23 -5.17 -2.90 8.05
C PRO A 23 -4.51 -4.30 7.98
N VAL A 24 -5.17 -5.29 8.57
CA VAL A 24 -4.73 -6.70 8.51
C VAL A 24 -4.59 -7.20 7.07
N ASP A 25 -5.42 -6.67 6.16
CA ASP A 25 -5.41 -6.98 4.74
C ASP A 25 -4.06 -6.69 4.07
N THR A 26 -3.30 -5.68 4.53
CA THR A 26 -1.97 -5.38 3.98
C THR A 26 -1.01 -6.55 4.19
N LYS A 27 -1.01 -7.12 5.39
CA LYS A 27 -0.17 -8.27 5.74
C LYS A 27 -0.62 -9.53 5.01
N GLN A 28 -1.93 -9.80 4.97
CA GLN A 28 -2.49 -10.95 4.26
C GLN A 28 -2.17 -10.91 2.76
N THR A 29 -2.25 -9.73 2.15
CA THR A 29 -1.91 -9.57 0.73
C THR A 29 -0.42 -9.76 0.48
N LEU A 30 0.46 -9.27 1.37
CA LEU A 30 1.89 -9.51 1.25
C LEU A 30 2.21 -11.01 1.32
N GLU A 31 1.69 -11.72 2.32
CA GLU A 31 1.86 -13.16 2.50
C GLU A 31 1.37 -13.93 1.25
N LYS A 32 0.17 -13.63 0.77
CA LYS A 32 -0.41 -14.23 -0.45
C LYS A 32 0.46 -14.02 -1.70
N LEU A 33 1.07 -12.84 -1.87
CA LEU A 33 1.93 -12.55 -3.01
C LEU A 33 3.25 -13.32 -2.93
N ILE A 34 3.84 -13.40 -1.74
CA ILE A 34 5.05 -14.20 -1.50
C ILE A 34 4.77 -15.69 -1.76
N ASP A 35 3.64 -16.21 -1.30
CA ASP A 35 3.22 -17.60 -1.54
C ASP A 35 3.01 -17.90 -3.03
N ARG A 36 2.65 -16.89 -3.83
CA ARG A 36 2.56 -16.97 -5.30
C ARG A 36 3.92 -16.86 -6.01
N GLY A 37 5.01 -16.69 -5.27
CA GLY A 37 6.37 -16.57 -5.80
C GLY A 37 6.78 -15.14 -6.17
N VAL A 38 6.02 -14.12 -5.79
CA VAL A 38 6.41 -12.73 -5.98
C VAL A 38 7.49 -12.38 -4.95
N PRO A 39 8.65 -11.82 -5.35
CA PRO A 39 9.66 -11.35 -4.40
C PRO A 39 9.06 -10.35 -3.41
N GLU A 40 9.42 -10.45 -2.13
CA GLU A 40 8.84 -9.61 -1.07
C GLU A 40 8.95 -8.11 -1.37
N ASN A 41 10.09 -7.66 -1.90
CA ASN A 41 10.31 -6.26 -2.27
C ASN A 41 9.39 -5.80 -3.42
N GLU A 42 9.11 -6.68 -4.38
CA GLU A 42 8.17 -6.41 -5.47
C GLU A 42 6.73 -6.37 -4.94
N ALA A 43 6.35 -7.33 -4.09
CA ALA A 43 5.04 -7.36 -3.44
C ALA A 43 4.77 -6.09 -2.60
N LYS A 44 5.75 -5.65 -1.81
CA LYS A 44 5.68 -4.37 -1.06
C LYS A 44 5.56 -3.17 -2.00
N THR A 45 6.22 -3.21 -3.15
CA THR A 45 6.10 -2.16 -4.18
C THR A 45 4.70 -2.10 -4.76
N MET A 46 4.10 -3.24 -5.10
CA MET A 46 2.71 -3.33 -5.59
C MET A 46 1.72 -2.73 -4.58
N ILE A 47 1.86 -3.11 -3.30
CA ILE A 47 1.04 -2.58 -2.20
C ILE A 47 1.24 -1.06 -2.05
N THR A 48 2.48 -0.57 -2.14
CA THR A 48 2.80 0.87 -2.07
C THR A 48 2.14 1.64 -3.22
N ILE A 49 2.09 1.07 -4.43
CA ILE A 49 1.42 1.69 -5.58
C ILE A 49 -0.07 1.87 -5.31
N LEU A 50 -0.76 0.83 -4.82
CA LEU A 50 -2.18 0.93 -4.48
C LEU A 50 -2.45 1.98 -3.40
N PHE A 51 -1.59 2.07 -2.39
CA PHE A 51 -1.69 3.11 -1.36
C PHE A 51 -1.49 4.51 -1.96
N MET A 52 -0.51 4.65 -2.86
CA MET A 52 -0.24 5.91 -3.55
C MET A 52 -1.38 6.37 -4.44
N GLU A 53 -2.11 5.46 -5.08
CA GLU A 53 -3.34 5.81 -5.82
C GLU A 53 -4.39 6.45 -4.90
N GLU A 54 -4.58 5.91 -3.70
CA GLU A 54 -5.52 6.48 -2.72
C GLU A 54 -5.02 7.81 -2.16
N MET A 55 -3.72 7.92 -1.89
CA MET A 55 -3.12 9.20 -1.51
C MET A 55 -3.24 10.25 -2.60
N PHE A 56 -3.16 9.86 -3.88
CA PHE A 56 -3.36 10.77 -5.00
C PHE A 56 -4.79 11.31 -5.04
N GLU A 57 -5.80 10.48 -4.75
CA GLU A 57 -7.20 10.90 -4.60
C GLU A 57 -7.37 11.91 -3.46
N VAL A 58 -6.71 11.67 -2.32
CA VAL A 58 -6.68 12.61 -1.19
C VAL A 58 -6.08 13.96 -1.61
N PHE A 59 -4.91 13.95 -2.25
CA PHE A 59 -4.21 15.18 -2.61
C PHE A 59 -4.90 15.96 -3.74
N LYS A 60 -5.39 15.26 -4.76
CA LYS A 60 -5.96 15.88 -5.96
C LYS A 60 -7.40 16.33 -5.74
N ASN A 61 -8.22 15.47 -5.15
CA ASN A 61 -9.66 15.69 -5.04
C ASN A 61 -10.07 16.19 -3.64
N LYS A 62 -9.12 16.32 -2.70
CA LYS A 62 -9.34 16.70 -1.29
C LYS A 62 -10.30 15.77 -0.56
N ASN A 63 -10.34 14.52 -1.00
CA ASN A 63 -11.11 13.46 -0.34
C ASN A 63 -10.37 12.98 0.90
N GLU A 64 -11.09 12.31 1.79
CA GLU A 64 -10.46 11.49 2.83
C GLU A 64 -9.87 10.21 2.22
N PHE A 65 -8.91 9.60 2.92
CA PHE A 65 -8.36 8.31 2.49
C PHE A 65 -9.46 7.25 2.55
N ASN A 66 -9.73 6.60 1.42
CA ASN A 66 -10.78 5.59 1.36
C ASN A 66 -10.21 4.21 1.69
N THR A 67 -10.26 3.86 2.97
CA THR A 67 -9.76 2.57 3.47
C THR A 67 -10.49 1.37 2.84
N GLU A 68 -11.79 1.47 2.59
CA GLU A 68 -12.56 0.37 1.99
C GLU A 68 -12.09 0.08 0.55
N ARG A 69 -11.92 1.13 -0.26
CA ARG A 69 -11.40 1.03 -1.62
C ARG A 69 -9.96 0.53 -1.65
N TYR A 70 -9.14 0.99 -0.71
CA TYR A 70 -7.77 0.48 -0.55
C TYR A 70 -7.77 -1.03 -0.28
N ILE A 71 -8.55 -1.48 0.70
CA ILE A 71 -8.68 -2.90 1.06
C ILE A 71 -9.22 -3.72 -0.11
N GLN A 72 -10.19 -3.20 -0.87
CA GLN A 72 -10.69 -3.89 -2.07
C GLN A 72 -9.57 -4.12 -3.08
N LYS A 73 -8.76 -3.09 -3.39
CA LYS A 73 -7.62 -3.21 -4.31
C LYS A 73 -6.57 -4.21 -3.80
N LEU A 74 -6.30 -4.22 -2.49
CA LEU A 74 -5.38 -5.21 -1.89
C LEU A 74 -5.85 -6.66 -2.10
N LYS A 75 -7.16 -6.89 -2.07
CA LYS A 75 -7.75 -8.22 -2.30
C LYS A 75 -7.64 -8.67 -3.75
N GLU A 76 -7.58 -7.72 -4.69
CA GLU A 76 -7.46 -7.97 -6.13
C GLU A 76 -6.03 -8.33 -6.57
N LEU A 77 -5.00 -8.03 -5.76
CA LEU A 77 -3.62 -8.51 -5.97
C LEU A 77 -3.48 -10.04 -5.81
#